data_AF-R7KYT8-F1
#
_entry.id   AF-R7KYT8-F1
#
_cell.length_a   1.000
_cell.length_b   1.000
_cell.length_c   1.000
_cell.angle_alpha   90.00
_cell.angle_beta   90.00
_cell.angle_gamma   90.00
#
_symmetry.space_group_name_H-M   'P 1'
#
loop_
_entity.id
_entity.type
_entity.pdbx_description
1 polymer ?
#
loop_
_entity_poly.entity_id
_entity_poly.type
_entity_poly.pdbx_seq_one_letter_code
_entity_poly.pdbx_strand_id
1 'polypeptide(L)'
;MDICMEQVKKYHRQLSYIPDSFKTKELCRCAVENHGLALQYVPECFVTKELCDIAVKSNSVALSYVPDKFKSSEMIQTAFNNYSEARKHCISSDELDRDSNLLKYVPEVFRTESICFKSLLVSDCNVKYIPVKYLSTDKFIEKMISSSVSRKYISLSFWTKDKIKETLQKDNQTNYAHRFGLNGYPKECFNYKLYVEFIDQKLIDPMDIYRSDYYSSVLTREEMKKIRQIDIDEHNRLEEIYALIQQDSKNIRLMPTDNEKYSVYALTAVCKCGEALRYVPMEMRTENMCQAAVEDNPDAILYVPDEYRQQIIENIRERNDWIKYIFDDGYLSDLFIK
;
A
#
# COMPACT_ATOMS: atom_id res chain seq x y z
N MET A 1 29.38 -40.77 16.57
CA MET A 1 28.76 -39.64 17.31
C MET A 1 29.46 -38.33 16.96
N ASP A 2 30.80 -38.33 16.84
CA ASP A 2 31.61 -37.14 16.54
C ASP A 2 31.27 -36.46 15.20
N ILE A 3 31.08 -37.23 14.12
CA ILE A 3 30.67 -36.68 12.81
C ILE A 3 29.32 -35.95 12.92
N CYS A 4 28.33 -36.56 13.58
CA CYS A 4 27.01 -35.94 13.76
C CYS A 4 27.11 -34.63 14.56
N MET A 5 27.91 -34.61 15.63
CA MET A 5 28.15 -33.41 16.43
C MET A 5 28.81 -32.29 15.61
N GLU A 6 29.80 -32.63 14.77
CA GLU A 6 30.48 -31.66 13.92
C GLU A 6 29.54 -31.10 12.84
N GLN A 7 28.73 -31.95 12.21
CA GLN A 7 27.76 -31.52 11.20
C GLN A 7 26.69 -30.60 11.79
N VAL A 8 26.16 -30.93 12.96
CA VAL A 8 25.15 -30.12 13.67
C VAL A 8 25.68 -28.75 14.07
N LYS A 9 26.99 -28.65 14.41
CA LYS A 9 27.65 -27.36 14.66
C LYS A 9 27.80 -26.53 13.39
N LYS A 10 28.05 -27.17 12.25
CA LYS A 10 28.29 -26.46 10.98
C LYS A 10 27.00 -26.03 10.28
N TYR A 11 25.94 -26.83 10.38
CA TYR A 11 24.70 -26.62 9.64
C TYR A 11 23.47 -26.87 10.53
N HIS A 12 22.68 -25.82 10.73
CA HIS A 12 21.55 -25.81 11.68
C HIS A 12 20.43 -26.82 11.38
N ARG A 13 20.27 -27.26 10.12
CA ARG A 13 19.23 -28.24 9.73
C ARG A 13 19.66 -29.70 9.85
N GLN A 14 20.91 -30.01 10.19
CA GLN A 14 21.40 -31.39 10.15
C GLN A 14 20.70 -32.34 11.12
N LEU A 15 20.12 -31.81 12.21
CA LEU A 15 19.35 -32.62 13.14
C LEU A 15 18.11 -33.27 12.48
N SER A 16 17.57 -32.71 11.39
CA SER A 16 16.40 -33.27 10.69
C SER A 16 16.70 -34.57 9.94
N TYR A 17 17.95 -34.78 9.53
CA TYR A 17 18.39 -35.97 8.77
C TYR A 17 18.82 -37.12 9.68
N ILE A 18 18.99 -36.88 10.98
CA ILE A 18 19.36 -37.90 11.95
C ILE A 18 18.09 -38.61 12.42
N PRO A 19 17.99 -39.95 12.36
CA PRO A 19 16.84 -40.67 12.88
C PRO A 19 16.72 -40.52 14.41
N ASP A 20 15.50 -40.50 14.94
CA ASP A 20 15.25 -40.25 16.36
C ASP A 20 15.97 -41.23 17.30
N SER A 21 16.14 -42.49 16.88
CA SER A 21 16.87 -43.52 17.64
C SER A 21 18.36 -43.20 17.85
N PHE A 22 18.93 -42.30 17.05
CA PHE A 22 20.34 -41.89 17.13
C PHE A 22 20.53 -40.48 17.72
N LYS A 23 19.44 -39.78 18.06
CA LYS A 23 19.53 -38.48 18.73
C LYS A 23 19.80 -38.69 20.21
N THR A 24 20.82 -38.00 20.72
CA THR A 24 21.09 -37.93 22.16
C THR A 24 20.75 -36.56 22.70
N LYS A 25 20.62 -36.46 24.03
CA LYS A 25 20.35 -35.18 24.70
C LYS A 25 21.42 -34.14 24.37
N GLU A 26 22.68 -34.54 24.30
CA GLU A 26 23.84 -33.69 24.01
C GLU A 26 23.82 -33.21 22.56
N LEU A 27 23.47 -34.08 21.61
CA LEU A 27 23.37 -33.73 20.20
C LEU A 27 22.22 -32.73 19.96
N CYS A 28 21.06 -32.99 20.58
CA CYS A 28 19.93 -32.07 20.54
C CYS A 28 20.28 -30.71 21.14
N ARG A 29 20.93 -30.69 22.31
CA ARG A 29 21.37 -29.44 22.96
C ARG A 29 22.34 -28.66 22.08
N CYS A 30 23.33 -29.33 21.50
CA CYS A 30 24.29 -28.73 20.58
C CYS A 30 23.61 -28.11 19.35
N ALA A 31 22.58 -28.77 18.81
CA ALA A 31 21.81 -28.26 17.68
C ALA A 31 21.04 -26.99 18.03
N VAL A 32 20.34 -26.99 19.17
CA VAL A 32 19.54 -25.86 19.63
C VAL A 32 20.41 -24.66 20.00
N GLU A 33 21.59 -24.89 20.59
CA GLU A 33 22.56 -23.82 20.86
C GLU A 33 23.12 -23.19 19.58
N ASN A 34 23.34 -24.00 18.53
CA ASN A 34 23.76 -23.48 17.23
C ASN A 34 22.65 -22.64 16.56
N HIS A 35 21.40 -23.10 16.63
CA HIS A 35 20.26 -22.39 16.07
C HIS A 35 18.95 -22.80 16.73
N GLY A 36 18.24 -21.85 17.34
CA GLY A 36 17.02 -22.13 18.11
C GLY A 36 15.94 -22.94 17.37
N LEU A 37 15.79 -22.78 16.05
CA LEU A 37 14.81 -23.56 15.26
C LEU A 37 15.12 -25.05 15.16
N ALA A 38 16.32 -25.50 15.56
CA ALA A 38 16.61 -26.94 15.63
C ALA A 38 15.70 -27.67 16.62
N LEU A 39 15.06 -26.95 17.55
CA LEU A 39 14.08 -27.49 18.49
C LEU A 39 12.97 -28.29 17.81
N GLN A 40 12.56 -27.90 16.58
CA GLN A 40 11.52 -28.62 15.83
C GLN A 40 11.88 -30.07 15.46
N TYR A 41 13.18 -30.40 15.47
CA TYR A 41 13.69 -31.73 15.13
C TYR A 41 14.12 -32.52 16.38
N VAL A 42 13.92 -31.98 17.58
CA VAL A 42 14.24 -32.65 18.83
C VAL A 42 13.10 -33.61 19.21
N PRO A 43 13.39 -34.90 19.49
CA PRO A 43 12.40 -35.84 19.98
C PRO A 43 11.74 -35.35 21.26
N GLU A 44 10.44 -35.55 21.41
CA GLU A 44 9.65 -35.04 22.54
C GLU A 44 10.23 -35.43 23.92
N CYS A 45 10.81 -36.63 24.03
CA CYS A 45 11.44 -37.13 25.25
C CYS A 45 12.65 -36.31 25.70
N PHE A 46 13.28 -35.54 24.81
CA PHE A 46 14.42 -34.68 25.11
C PHE A 46 14.05 -33.20 25.22
N VAL A 47 12.80 -32.83 24.94
CA VAL A 47 12.33 -31.44 25.08
C VAL A 47 12.12 -31.13 26.56
N THR A 48 12.98 -30.25 27.09
CA THR A 48 12.90 -29.73 28.46
C THR A 48 12.69 -28.23 28.46
N LYS A 49 12.21 -27.67 29.59
CA LYS A 49 12.09 -26.22 29.76
C LYS A 49 13.42 -25.48 29.49
N GLU A 50 14.52 -26.00 30.02
CA GLU A 50 15.86 -25.44 29.82
C GLU A 50 16.25 -25.40 28.33
N LEU A 51 15.97 -26.48 27.59
CA LEU A 51 16.25 -26.53 26.15
C LEU A 51 15.38 -25.53 25.38
N CYS A 52 14.12 -25.36 25.78
CA CYS A 52 13.21 -24.36 25.21
C CYS A 52 13.71 -22.93 25.47
N ASP A 53 14.20 -22.65 26.69
CA ASP A 53 14.77 -21.34 27.03
C ASP A 53 16.00 -21.00 26.18
N ILE A 54 16.89 -21.98 25.94
CA ILE A 54 18.03 -21.82 25.04
C ILE A 54 17.55 -21.52 23.62
N ALA A 55 16.56 -22.28 23.14
CA ALA A 55 16.02 -22.12 21.79
C ALA A 55 15.45 -20.72 21.56
N VAL A 56 14.61 -20.24 22.48
CA VAL A 56 13.94 -18.93 22.38
C VAL A 56 14.92 -17.77 22.53
N LYS A 57 15.95 -17.90 23.37
CA LYS A 57 17.03 -16.90 23.47
C LYS A 57 17.83 -16.80 22.17
N SER A 58 18.10 -17.93 21.52
CA SER A 58 18.80 -17.99 20.24
C SER A 58 17.95 -17.44 19.08
N ASN A 59 16.66 -17.77 19.03
CA ASN A 59 15.75 -17.33 17.98
C ASN A 59 14.31 -17.21 18.51
N SER A 60 13.71 -16.02 18.41
CA SER A 60 12.34 -15.73 18.87
C SER A 60 11.29 -16.67 18.26
N VAL A 61 11.47 -17.05 17.00
CA VAL A 61 10.56 -17.93 16.25
C VAL A 61 10.55 -19.35 16.83
N ALA A 62 11.58 -19.77 17.57
CA ALA A 62 11.60 -21.08 18.23
C ALA A 62 10.43 -21.28 19.21
N LEU A 63 9.82 -20.19 19.70
CA LEU A 63 8.61 -20.22 20.53
C LEU A 63 7.45 -20.99 19.87
N SER A 64 7.39 -21.07 18.53
CA SER A 64 6.36 -21.85 17.82
C SER A 64 6.47 -23.35 18.03
N TYR A 65 7.64 -23.84 18.44
CA TYR A 65 7.91 -25.26 18.68
C TYR A 65 7.98 -25.63 20.16
N VAL A 66 7.85 -24.65 21.06
CA VAL A 66 7.82 -24.89 22.50
C VAL A 66 6.45 -25.47 22.90
N PRO A 67 6.40 -26.62 23.59
CA PRO A 67 5.17 -27.14 24.18
C PRO A 67 4.56 -26.17 25.20
N ASP A 68 3.23 -26.02 25.22
CA ASP A 68 2.55 -25.05 26.10
C ASP A 68 2.88 -25.24 27.58
N LYS A 69 3.07 -26.49 28.04
CA LYS A 69 3.49 -26.82 29.41
C LYS A 69 4.83 -26.21 29.84
N PHE A 70 5.68 -25.80 28.90
CA PHE A 70 6.99 -25.20 29.16
C PHE A 70 7.02 -23.69 28.92
N LYS A 71 5.96 -23.10 28.36
CA LYS A 71 5.89 -21.64 28.14
C LYS A 71 5.73 -20.93 29.48
N SER A 72 6.58 -19.93 29.71
CA SER A 72 6.48 -19.04 30.86
C SER A 72 6.45 -17.57 30.42
N SER A 73 6.05 -16.70 31.36
CA SER A 73 6.03 -15.26 31.14
C SER A 73 7.42 -14.73 30.73
N GLU A 74 8.49 -15.19 31.41
CA GLU A 74 9.86 -14.74 31.10
C GLU A 74 10.32 -15.17 29.70
N MET A 75 10.00 -16.41 29.31
CA MET A 75 10.34 -16.95 27.99
C MET A 75 9.66 -16.13 26.89
N ILE A 76 8.38 -15.83 27.06
CA ILE A 76 7.61 -15.04 26.08
C ILE A 76 8.12 -13.61 26.03
N GLN A 77 8.41 -12.99 27.17
CA GLN A 77 8.99 -11.64 27.20
C GLN A 77 10.34 -11.60 26.48
N THR A 78 11.18 -12.61 26.67
CA THR A 78 12.46 -12.77 25.98
C THR A 78 12.26 -12.88 24.47
N ALA A 79 11.33 -13.73 24.03
CA ALA A 79 10.99 -13.88 22.61
C ALA A 79 10.59 -12.53 22.00
N PHE A 80 9.69 -11.79 22.66
CA PHE A 80 9.17 -10.50 22.17
C PHE A 80 10.14 -9.32 22.29
N ASN A 81 11.21 -9.45 23.08
CA ASN A 81 12.29 -8.46 23.10
C ASN A 81 13.25 -8.65 21.91
N ASN A 82 13.47 -9.89 21.47
CA ASN A 82 14.30 -10.21 20.31
C ASN A 82 13.51 -10.21 18.99
N TYR A 83 12.19 -10.12 19.09
CA TYR A 83 11.22 -10.27 18.00
C TYR A 83 11.36 -9.27 16.86
N SER A 84 11.71 -8.01 17.14
CA SER A 84 11.94 -7.01 16.09
C SER A 84 13.35 -7.07 15.50
N GLU A 85 14.34 -7.58 16.25
CA GLU A 85 15.73 -7.69 15.79
C GLU A 85 15.92 -8.85 14.80
N ALA A 86 15.12 -9.93 14.95
CA ALA A 86 15.15 -11.08 14.04
C ALA A 86 14.94 -10.69 12.57
N ARG A 87 14.07 -9.71 12.29
CA ARG A 87 13.82 -9.19 10.94
C ARG A 87 15.06 -8.64 10.23
N LYS A 88 16.04 -8.11 10.95
CA LYS A 88 17.28 -7.57 10.33
C LYS A 88 18.18 -8.68 9.77
N HIS A 89 18.00 -9.92 10.25
CA HIS A 89 18.89 -11.04 9.97
C HIS A 89 18.17 -12.27 9.40
N CYS A 90 16.87 -12.18 9.07
CA CYS A 90 16.13 -13.30 8.48
C CYS A 90 16.74 -13.76 7.16
N ILE A 91 16.96 -15.07 7.06
CA ILE A 91 17.67 -15.72 5.93
C ILE A 91 16.68 -16.33 4.91
N SER A 92 15.41 -16.52 5.29
CA SER A 92 14.41 -17.19 4.44
C SER A 92 12.98 -16.65 4.60
N SER A 93 12.17 -16.77 3.53
CA SER A 93 10.75 -16.38 3.49
C SER A 93 9.89 -17.08 4.55
N ASP A 94 10.13 -18.38 4.77
CA ASP A 94 9.32 -19.17 5.72
C ASP A 94 9.54 -18.75 7.18
N GLU A 95 10.74 -18.26 7.51
CA GLU A 95 11.04 -17.73 8.84
C GLU A 95 10.44 -16.34 9.04
N LEU A 96 10.43 -15.51 7.99
CA LEU A 96 9.73 -14.21 7.97
C LEU A 96 8.23 -14.36 8.24
N ASP A 97 7.59 -15.39 7.70
CA ASP A 97 6.15 -15.63 7.88
C ASP A 97 5.79 -16.09 9.30
N ARG A 98 6.62 -16.96 9.89
CA ARG A 98 6.44 -17.41 11.29
C ARG A 98 6.76 -16.30 12.28
N ASP A 99 7.82 -15.54 12.03
CA ASP A 99 8.15 -14.34 12.80
C ASP A 99 7.02 -13.33 12.71
N SER A 100 6.44 -13.11 11.53
CA SER A 100 5.33 -12.16 11.37
C SER A 100 4.03 -12.55 12.10
N ASN A 101 3.90 -13.78 12.61
CA ASN A 101 2.70 -14.25 13.30
C ASN A 101 2.98 -14.91 14.66
N LEU A 102 4.07 -14.55 15.35
CA LEU A 102 4.50 -15.25 16.57
C LEU A 102 3.46 -15.22 17.70
N LEU A 103 2.62 -14.18 17.77
CA LEU A 103 1.55 -14.08 18.77
C LEU A 103 0.56 -15.27 18.70
N LYS A 104 0.41 -15.91 17.53
CA LYS A 104 -0.37 -17.14 17.35
C LYS A 104 0.01 -18.23 18.35
N TYR A 105 1.30 -18.35 18.65
CA TYR A 105 1.88 -19.43 19.46
C TYR A 105 1.95 -19.08 20.95
N VAL A 106 1.52 -17.88 21.33
CA VAL A 106 1.47 -17.43 22.72
C VAL A 106 0.12 -17.82 23.34
N PRO A 107 0.08 -18.60 24.44
CA PRO A 107 -1.14 -18.85 25.19
C PRO A 107 -1.79 -17.55 25.66
N GLU A 108 -3.13 -17.48 25.65
CA GLU A 108 -3.87 -16.25 25.94
C GLU A 108 -3.53 -15.64 27.32
N VAL A 109 -3.28 -16.49 28.31
CA VAL A 109 -2.87 -16.09 29.67
C VAL A 109 -1.60 -15.24 29.70
N PHE A 110 -0.74 -15.37 28.68
CA PHE A 110 0.52 -14.61 28.57
C PHE A 110 0.45 -13.46 27.56
N ARG A 111 -0.69 -13.26 26.88
CA ARG A 111 -0.89 -12.15 25.93
C ARG A 111 -1.17 -10.87 26.70
N THR A 112 -0.12 -10.27 27.27
CA THR A 112 -0.20 -8.96 27.92
C THR A 112 -0.38 -7.86 26.87
N GLU A 113 -0.83 -6.68 27.30
CA GLU A 113 -0.97 -5.51 26.43
C GLU A 113 0.35 -5.17 25.71
N SER A 114 1.47 -5.20 26.45
CA SER A 114 2.81 -4.89 25.92
C SER A 114 3.22 -5.87 24.82
N ILE A 115 3.04 -7.17 25.04
CA ILE A 115 3.35 -8.22 24.06
C ILE A 115 2.47 -8.07 22.81
N CYS A 116 1.16 -7.84 22.99
CA CYS A 116 0.23 -7.64 21.88
C CYS A 116 0.55 -6.40 21.07
N PHE A 117 0.93 -5.30 21.72
CA PHE A 117 1.25 -4.07 21.00
C PHE A 117 2.56 -4.23 20.22
N LYS A 118 3.60 -4.83 20.82
CA LYS A 118 4.84 -5.17 20.13
C LYS A 118 4.58 -6.08 18.92
N SER A 119 3.67 -7.05 19.06
CA SER A 119 3.34 -7.95 17.94
C SER A 119 2.69 -7.21 16.76
N LEU A 120 1.82 -6.25 17.06
CA LEU A 120 1.13 -5.43 16.08
C LEU A 120 2.07 -4.44 15.36
N LEU A 121 3.11 -3.94 16.05
CA LEU A 121 4.12 -3.08 15.42
C LEU A 121 4.95 -3.82 14.36
N VAL A 122 5.16 -5.13 14.54
CA VAL A 122 5.89 -5.96 13.56
C VAL A 122 4.98 -6.33 12.37
N SER A 123 3.75 -6.77 12.64
CA SER A 123 2.85 -7.23 11.60
C SER A 123 1.39 -7.00 12.00
N ASP A 124 0.65 -6.31 11.13
CA ASP A 124 -0.77 -6.03 11.32
C ASP A 124 -1.61 -7.31 11.35
N CYS A 125 -1.14 -8.41 10.76
CA CYS A 125 -1.82 -9.70 10.78
C CYS A 125 -1.95 -10.31 12.19
N ASN A 126 -1.13 -9.86 13.16
CA ASN A 126 -1.21 -10.34 14.55
C ASN A 126 -2.48 -9.91 15.28
N VAL A 127 -3.19 -8.89 14.77
CA VAL A 127 -4.43 -8.36 15.34
C VAL A 127 -5.45 -9.46 15.69
N LYS A 128 -5.55 -10.51 14.87
CA LYS A 128 -6.50 -11.63 15.06
C LYS A 128 -6.23 -12.47 16.31
N TYR A 129 -5.05 -12.35 16.91
CA TYR A 129 -4.64 -13.07 18.13
C TYR A 129 -4.69 -12.19 19.38
N ILE A 130 -4.95 -10.89 19.24
CA ILE A 130 -4.95 -9.94 20.34
C ILE A 130 -6.29 -10.03 21.09
N PRO A 131 -6.29 -10.16 22.43
CA PRO A 131 -7.52 -10.14 23.22
C PRO A 131 -8.36 -8.87 22.94
N VAL A 132 -9.67 -9.06 22.73
CA VAL A 132 -10.61 -7.99 22.34
C VAL A 132 -10.56 -6.78 23.28
N LYS A 133 -10.33 -7.01 24.58
CA LYS A 133 -10.19 -5.95 25.59
C LYS A 133 -9.12 -4.89 25.25
N TYR A 134 -8.08 -5.25 24.50
CA TYR A 134 -7.04 -4.31 24.09
C TYR A 134 -7.37 -3.59 22.79
N LEU A 135 -8.14 -4.22 21.89
CA LEU A 135 -8.50 -3.66 20.58
C LEU A 135 -9.37 -2.40 20.70
N SER A 136 -10.09 -2.25 21.80
CA SER A 136 -10.92 -1.07 22.09
C SER A 136 -10.15 0.10 22.71
N THR A 137 -8.85 -0.03 22.96
CA THR A 137 -8.04 1.06 23.54
C THR A 137 -7.54 2.01 22.46
N ASP A 138 -7.49 3.31 22.76
CA ASP A 138 -7.07 4.35 21.81
C ASP A 138 -5.71 4.04 21.16
N LYS A 139 -4.75 3.62 21.98
CA LYS A 139 -3.41 3.21 21.54
C LYS A 139 -3.43 2.13 20.45
N PHE A 140 -4.29 1.11 20.58
CA PHE A 140 -4.40 0.06 19.55
C PHE A 140 -5.17 0.57 18.34
N ILE A 141 -6.25 1.32 18.55
CA ILE A 141 -7.07 1.88 17.47
C ILE A 141 -6.22 2.79 16.56
N GLU A 142 -5.41 3.67 17.13
CA GLU A 142 -4.50 4.56 16.39
C GLU A 142 -3.54 3.79 15.49
N LYS A 143 -3.01 2.66 15.97
CA LYS A 143 -2.15 1.79 15.14
C LYS A 143 -2.96 1.06 14.07
N MET A 144 -4.11 0.48 14.44
CA MET A 144 -4.91 -0.35 13.56
C MET A 144 -5.58 0.43 12.43
N ILE A 145 -6.03 1.67 12.69
CA ILE A 145 -6.77 2.46 11.71
C ILE A 145 -5.94 2.73 10.46
N SER A 146 -4.61 2.78 10.55
CA SER A 146 -3.73 3.00 9.40
C SER A 146 -3.63 1.82 8.42
N SER A 147 -4.12 0.63 8.79
CA SER A 147 -3.93 -0.60 8.02
C SER A 147 -5.25 -1.24 7.65
N SER A 148 -5.45 -1.54 6.37
CA SER A 148 -6.63 -2.24 5.86
C SER A 148 -6.80 -3.64 6.46
N VAL A 149 -5.70 -4.26 6.93
CA VAL A 149 -5.73 -5.60 7.53
C VAL A 149 -6.29 -5.58 8.94
N SER A 150 -5.90 -4.60 9.76
CA SER A 150 -6.21 -4.56 11.19
C SER A 150 -7.40 -3.66 11.52
N ARG A 151 -7.70 -2.63 10.74
CA ARG A 151 -8.84 -1.74 10.97
C ARG A 151 -10.20 -2.45 10.99
N LYS A 152 -10.33 -3.60 10.32
CA LYS A 152 -11.55 -4.43 10.35
C LYS A 152 -11.89 -5.01 11.72
N TYR A 153 -10.94 -5.01 12.65
CA TYR A 153 -11.14 -5.46 14.04
C TYR A 153 -11.53 -4.32 14.99
N ILE A 154 -11.56 -3.08 14.51
CA ILE A 154 -12.04 -1.94 15.29
C ILE A 154 -13.56 -2.04 15.43
N SER A 155 -14.07 -1.79 16.64
CA SER A 155 -15.51 -1.81 16.95
C SER A 155 -16.30 -0.90 16.00
N LEU A 156 -17.50 -1.34 15.59
CA LEU A 156 -18.43 -0.55 14.79
C LEU A 156 -18.76 0.81 15.44
N SER A 157 -18.78 0.88 16.77
CA SER A 157 -19.05 2.10 17.52
C SER A 157 -18.01 3.21 17.32
N PHE A 158 -16.79 2.87 16.88
CA PHE A 158 -15.75 3.83 16.56
C PHE A 158 -16.00 4.53 15.21
N TRP A 159 -16.61 3.80 14.26
CA TRP A 159 -16.79 4.25 12.90
C TRP A 159 -18.00 5.17 12.77
N THR A 160 -17.80 6.44 13.12
CA THR A 160 -18.72 7.51 12.74
C THR A 160 -18.51 7.89 11.28
N LYS A 161 -19.53 8.51 10.68
CA LYS A 161 -19.42 9.08 9.32
C LYS A 161 -18.17 9.96 9.16
N ASP A 162 -17.90 10.83 10.13
CA ASP A 162 -16.76 11.75 10.09
C ASP A 162 -15.43 11.00 10.18
N LYS A 163 -15.35 9.95 11.01
CA LYS A 163 -14.15 9.12 11.10
C LYS A 163 -13.87 8.33 9.83
N ILE A 164 -14.91 7.81 9.18
CA ILE A 164 -14.77 7.13 7.89
C ILE A 164 -14.24 8.13 6.85
N LYS A 165 -14.86 9.32 6.77
CA LYS A 165 -14.44 10.38 5.86
C LYS A 165 -13.00 10.83 6.08
N GLU A 166 -12.62 11.12 7.32
CA GLU A 166 -11.24 11.51 7.69
C GLU A 166 -10.23 10.44 7.27
N THR A 167 -10.56 9.17 7.48
CA THR A 167 -9.67 8.05 7.14
C THR A 167 -9.56 7.88 5.62
N LEU A 168 -10.68 7.94 4.89
CA LEU A 168 -10.69 7.85 3.42
C LEU A 168 -9.86 8.98 2.79
N GLN A 169 -9.96 10.19 3.31
CA GLN A 169 -9.17 11.33 2.85
C GLN A 169 -7.66 11.10 3.02
N LYS A 170 -7.23 10.54 4.17
CA LYS A 170 -5.82 10.21 4.41
C LYS A 170 -5.32 9.08 3.50
N ASP A 171 -6.13 8.04 3.31
CA ASP A 171 -5.77 6.91 2.46
C ASP A 171 -5.62 7.34 0.99
N ASN A 172 -6.52 8.20 0.48
CA ASN A 172 -6.46 8.71 -0.89
C ASN A 172 -5.27 9.65 -1.14
N GLN A 173 -4.69 10.27 -0.11
CA GLN A 173 -3.49 11.09 -0.22
C GLN A 173 -2.20 10.26 -0.31
N THR A 174 -2.19 9.06 0.27
CA THR A 174 -0.96 8.26 0.48
C THR A 174 -0.78 7.13 -0.54
N ASN A 175 -1.83 6.72 -1.24
CA ASN A 175 -1.80 5.58 -2.16
C ASN A 175 -1.68 6.03 -3.63
N TYR A 176 -0.49 5.94 -4.21
CA TYR A 176 -0.21 6.35 -5.61
C TYR A 176 -0.65 5.33 -6.67
N ALA A 177 -0.91 4.07 -6.30
CA ALA A 177 -1.20 2.98 -7.26
C ALA A 177 -2.62 2.40 -7.13
N HIS A 178 -3.27 2.56 -5.98
CA HIS A 178 -4.65 2.13 -5.70
C HIS A 178 -5.38 3.20 -4.89
N ARG A 179 -5.59 4.37 -5.49
CA ARG A 179 -6.58 5.32 -4.98
C ARG A 179 -7.92 4.60 -4.98
N PHE A 180 -8.69 4.79 -3.92
CA PHE A 180 -9.99 4.15 -3.69
C PHE A 180 -9.87 2.68 -3.27
N GLY A 181 -10.22 2.46 -2.01
CA GLY A 181 -10.28 1.13 -1.46
C GLY A 181 -11.04 1.16 -0.16
N LEU A 182 -12.27 0.65 -0.20
CA LEU A 182 -13.05 0.37 1.01
C LEU A 182 -12.41 -0.73 1.88
N ASN A 183 -11.32 -1.34 1.44
CA ASN A 183 -10.64 -2.47 2.07
C ASN A 183 -10.42 -2.26 3.57
N GLY A 184 -10.96 -3.20 4.35
CA GLY A 184 -10.81 -3.23 5.80
C GLY A 184 -11.87 -2.43 6.56
N TYR A 185 -12.63 -1.55 5.90
CA TYR A 185 -13.76 -0.91 6.55
C TYR A 185 -14.90 -1.92 6.74
N PRO A 186 -15.60 -1.91 7.90
CA PRO A 186 -16.78 -2.74 8.10
C PRO A 186 -17.92 -2.32 7.16
N LYS A 187 -18.50 -3.25 6.41
CA LYS A 187 -19.59 -2.94 5.48
C LYS A 187 -20.83 -2.39 6.18
N GLU A 188 -21.04 -2.76 7.45
CA GLU A 188 -22.15 -2.34 8.30
C GLU A 188 -22.15 -0.82 8.53
N CYS A 189 -21.01 -0.16 8.35
CA CYS A 189 -20.88 1.29 8.42
C CYS A 189 -21.43 2.00 7.18
N PHE A 190 -21.74 1.27 6.10
CA PHE A 190 -22.18 1.83 4.84
C PHE A 190 -23.61 1.46 4.50
N ASN A 191 -24.25 2.37 3.76
CA ASN A 191 -25.54 2.19 3.14
C ASN A 191 -25.56 2.99 1.83
N TYR A 192 -26.61 2.83 1.04
CA TYR A 192 -26.73 3.52 -0.25
C TYR A 192 -26.54 5.04 -0.15
N LYS A 193 -27.17 5.69 0.84
CA LYS A 193 -27.07 7.14 1.01
C LYS A 193 -25.62 7.58 1.27
N LEU A 194 -24.91 6.86 2.14
CA LEU A 194 -23.52 7.18 2.47
C LEU A 194 -22.58 6.92 1.28
N TYR A 195 -22.80 5.84 0.53
CA TYR A 195 -22.02 5.57 -0.67
C TYR A 195 -22.17 6.69 -1.70
N VAL A 196 -23.41 7.08 -2.04
CA VAL A 196 -23.66 8.18 -2.98
C VAL A 196 -22.98 9.46 -2.50
N GLU A 197 -23.12 9.81 -1.22
CA GLU A 197 -22.49 11.01 -0.67
C GLU A 197 -20.95 10.99 -0.79
N PHE A 198 -20.32 9.84 -0.57
CA PHE A 198 -18.87 9.70 -0.67
C PHE A 198 -18.37 9.57 -2.12
N ILE A 199 -19.19 9.04 -3.03
CA ILE A 199 -18.93 9.08 -4.47
C ILE A 199 -18.97 10.52 -4.97
N ASP A 200 -20.00 11.31 -4.60
CA ASP A 200 -20.12 12.72 -4.97
C ASP A 200 -18.93 13.56 -4.46
N GLN A 201 -18.39 13.20 -3.30
CA GLN A 201 -17.19 13.82 -2.71
C GLN A 201 -15.87 13.28 -3.28
N LYS A 202 -15.91 12.39 -4.27
CA LYS A 202 -14.74 11.72 -4.89
C LYS A 202 -13.86 11.01 -3.85
N LEU A 203 -14.47 10.45 -2.80
CA LEU A 203 -13.79 9.69 -1.76
C LEU A 203 -13.77 8.19 -2.06
N ILE A 204 -14.78 7.69 -2.78
CA ILE A 204 -14.96 6.29 -3.15
C ILE A 204 -15.27 6.19 -4.64
N ASP A 205 -14.65 5.23 -5.32
CA ASP A 205 -15.00 4.86 -6.68
C ASP A 205 -16.21 3.89 -6.67
N PRO A 206 -17.27 4.14 -7.47
CA PRO A 206 -18.38 3.20 -7.61
C PRO A 206 -17.95 1.74 -7.88
N MET A 207 -16.86 1.52 -8.64
CA MET A 207 -16.30 0.20 -8.94
C MET A 207 -15.93 -0.58 -7.68
N ASP A 208 -15.39 0.07 -6.65
CA ASP A 208 -14.97 -0.59 -5.40
C ASP A 208 -16.15 -1.25 -4.69
N ILE A 209 -17.35 -0.70 -4.88
CA ILE A 209 -18.57 -1.20 -4.27
C ILE A 209 -19.07 -2.42 -5.05
N TYR A 210 -19.29 -2.26 -6.37
CA TYR A 210 -19.98 -3.31 -7.14
C TYR A 210 -19.08 -4.44 -7.63
N ARG A 211 -17.75 -4.29 -7.59
CA ARG A 211 -16.79 -5.40 -7.83
C ARG A 211 -16.53 -6.24 -6.58
N SER A 212 -16.87 -5.71 -5.40
CA SER A 212 -16.72 -6.42 -4.14
C SER A 212 -18.06 -7.01 -3.69
N ASP A 213 -18.15 -8.34 -3.62
CA ASP A 213 -19.31 -9.02 -3.01
C ASP A 213 -19.54 -8.57 -1.56
N TYR A 214 -18.47 -8.23 -0.81
CA TYR A 214 -18.58 -7.75 0.56
C TYR A 214 -19.29 -6.39 0.67
N TYR A 215 -18.76 -5.34 0.04
CA TYR A 215 -19.35 -3.98 0.04
C TYR A 215 -20.67 -3.86 -0.69
N SER A 216 -20.92 -4.64 -1.74
CA SER A 216 -22.21 -4.67 -2.44
C SER A 216 -23.31 -5.39 -1.65
N SER A 217 -22.96 -6.28 -0.72
CA SER A 217 -23.96 -7.08 0.02
C SER A 217 -24.91 -6.25 0.92
N VAL A 218 -24.58 -4.99 1.22
CA VAL A 218 -25.45 -4.09 2.01
C VAL A 218 -26.49 -3.36 1.17
N LEU A 219 -26.50 -3.57 -0.16
CA LEU A 219 -27.36 -2.87 -1.10
C LEU A 219 -28.43 -3.79 -1.69
N THR A 220 -29.59 -3.22 -1.95
CA THR A 220 -30.61 -3.86 -2.78
C THR A 220 -30.16 -3.90 -4.25
N ARG A 221 -30.80 -4.76 -5.05
CA ARG A 221 -30.54 -4.83 -6.50
C ARG A 221 -30.76 -3.49 -7.21
N GLU A 222 -31.78 -2.73 -6.80
CA GLU A 222 -32.10 -1.44 -7.40
C GLU A 222 -31.08 -0.36 -7.00
N GLU A 223 -30.64 -0.33 -5.74
CA GLU A 223 -29.56 0.56 -5.31
C GLU A 223 -28.24 0.24 -6.04
N MET A 224 -27.91 -1.04 -6.21
CA MET A 224 -26.73 -1.46 -6.95
C MET A 224 -26.78 -1.02 -8.42
N LYS A 225 -27.94 -1.11 -9.07
CA LYS A 225 -28.14 -0.59 -10.43
C LYS A 225 -27.88 0.92 -10.48
N LYS A 226 -28.39 1.68 -9.51
CA LYS A 226 -28.17 3.13 -9.44
C LYS A 226 -26.69 3.48 -9.27
N ILE A 227 -25.95 2.77 -8.41
CA ILE A 227 -24.51 3.00 -8.27
C ILE A 227 -23.76 2.71 -9.57
N ARG A 228 -24.09 1.61 -10.26
CA ARG A 228 -23.51 1.32 -11.59
C ARG A 228 -23.87 2.40 -12.61
N GLN A 229 -25.08 2.94 -12.54
CA GLN A 229 -25.51 4.01 -13.44
C GLN A 229 -24.68 5.28 -13.26
N ILE A 230 -24.28 5.63 -12.02
CA ILE A 230 -23.39 6.79 -11.77
C ILE A 230 -22.07 6.65 -12.55
N ASP A 231 -21.46 5.47 -12.50
CA ASP A 231 -20.21 5.16 -13.22
C ASP A 231 -20.39 5.22 -14.74
N ILE A 232 -21.48 4.64 -15.25
CA ILE A 232 -21.83 4.68 -16.67
C ILE A 232 -22.08 6.11 -17.15
N ASP A 233 -22.81 6.91 -16.37
CA ASP A 233 -23.16 8.29 -16.71
C ASP A 233 -21.90 9.16 -16.75
N GLU A 234 -20.98 9.00 -15.79
CA GLU A 234 -19.71 9.73 -15.80
C GLU A 234 -18.83 9.28 -16.98
N HIS A 235 -18.77 7.98 -17.28
CA HIS A 235 -18.06 7.49 -18.45
C HIS A 235 -18.62 8.09 -19.76
N ASN A 236 -19.94 8.04 -19.94
CA ASN A 236 -20.60 8.61 -21.12
C ASN A 236 -20.34 10.12 -21.25
N ARG A 237 -20.43 10.86 -20.14
CA ARG A 237 -20.11 12.29 -20.09
C ARG A 237 -18.67 12.57 -20.52
N LEU A 238 -17.71 11.76 -20.07
CA LEU A 238 -16.30 11.91 -20.44
C LEU A 238 -16.08 11.59 -21.93
N GLU A 239 -16.75 10.58 -22.46
CA GLU A 239 -16.72 10.25 -23.89
C GLU A 239 -17.33 11.38 -24.75
N GLU A 240 -18.43 11.99 -24.30
CA GLU A 240 -19.02 13.16 -24.96
C GLU A 240 -18.05 14.36 -24.97
N ILE A 241 -17.42 14.66 -23.83
CA ILE A 241 -16.39 15.70 -23.75
C ILE A 241 -15.23 15.38 -24.69
N TYR A 242 -14.78 14.13 -24.73
CA TYR A 242 -13.71 13.72 -25.62
C TYR A 242 -14.08 13.91 -27.09
N ALA A 243 -15.30 13.53 -27.50
CA ALA A 243 -15.79 13.79 -28.85
C ALA A 243 -15.80 15.29 -29.20
N LEU A 244 -16.19 16.15 -28.26
CA LEU A 244 -16.13 17.61 -28.42
C LEU A 244 -14.70 18.13 -28.55
N ILE A 245 -13.73 17.54 -27.84
CA ILE A 245 -12.29 17.86 -27.98
C ILE A 245 -11.78 17.43 -29.35
N GLN A 246 -12.25 16.30 -29.87
CA GLN A 246 -11.85 15.83 -31.20
C GLN A 246 -12.34 16.75 -32.32
N GLN A 247 -13.50 17.39 -32.14
CA GLN A 247 -14.07 18.38 -33.07
C GLN A 247 -13.41 19.76 -32.94
N ASP A 248 -13.21 20.23 -31.70
CA ASP A 248 -12.51 21.47 -31.40
C ASP A 248 -11.65 21.29 -30.14
N SER A 249 -10.33 21.35 -30.33
CA SER A 249 -9.35 21.14 -29.27
C SER A 249 -9.46 22.13 -28.12
N LYS A 250 -10.08 23.30 -28.32
CA LYS A 250 -10.34 24.29 -27.26
C LYS A 250 -11.33 23.79 -26.21
N ASN A 251 -12.10 22.75 -26.51
CA ASN A 251 -13.00 22.11 -25.57
C ASN A 251 -12.28 21.33 -24.45
N ILE A 252 -10.93 21.25 -24.46
CA ILE A 252 -10.17 20.71 -23.32
C ILE A 252 -10.51 21.43 -22.00
N ARG A 253 -10.98 22.69 -22.07
CA ARG A 253 -11.53 23.45 -20.92
C ARG A 253 -12.70 22.78 -20.20
N LEU A 254 -13.42 21.86 -20.86
CA LEU A 254 -14.56 21.15 -20.31
C LEU A 254 -14.14 19.88 -19.55
N MET A 255 -12.92 19.39 -19.78
CA MET A 255 -12.42 18.16 -19.18
C MET A 255 -12.07 18.39 -17.70
N PRO A 256 -12.58 17.57 -16.76
CA PRO A 256 -12.20 17.65 -15.36
C PRO A 256 -10.69 17.40 -15.18
N THR A 257 -10.00 18.31 -14.51
CA THR A 257 -8.54 18.26 -14.30
C THR A 257 -8.11 17.16 -13.34
N ASP A 258 -9.01 16.71 -12.48
CA ASP A 258 -8.78 15.60 -11.55
C ASP A 258 -9.00 14.22 -12.18
N ASN A 259 -9.39 14.17 -13.45
CA ASN A 259 -9.48 12.92 -14.19
C ASN A 259 -8.07 12.34 -14.44
N GLU A 260 -7.89 11.04 -14.19
CA GLU A 260 -6.60 10.37 -14.35
C GLU A 260 -6.04 10.41 -15.78
N LYS A 261 -6.92 10.50 -16.78
CA LYS A 261 -6.55 10.58 -18.20
C LYS A 261 -6.45 12.03 -18.70
N TYR A 262 -6.64 13.03 -17.84
CA TYR A 262 -6.62 14.44 -18.24
C TYR A 262 -5.37 14.79 -19.06
N SER A 263 -4.18 14.41 -18.58
CA SER A 263 -2.91 14.71 -19.26
C SER A 263 -2.85 14.15 -20.68
N VAL A 264 -3.45 12.97 -20.92
CA VAL A 264 -3.49 12.34 -22.25
C VAL A 264 -4.43 13.13 -23.17
N TYR A 265 -5.60 13.50 -22.67
CA TYR A 265 -6.55 14.31 -23.44
C TYR A 265 -6.03 15.71 -23.73
N ALA A 266 -5.37 16.35 -22.75
CA ALA A 266 -4.75 17.66 -22.90
C ALA A 266 -3.64 17.62 -23.95
N LEU A 267 -2.73 16.63 -23.89
CA LEU A 267 -1.69 16.47 -24.90
C LEU A 267 -2.30 16.23 -26.29
N THR A 268 -3.32 15.37 -26.39
CA THR A 268 -4.01 15.09 -27.67
C THR A 268 -4.65 16.35 -28.26
N ALA A 269 -5.27 17.20 -27.42
CA ALA A 269 -5.85 18.46 -27.85
C ALA A 269 -4.77 19.44 -28.33
N VAL A 270 -3.70 19.61 -27.56
CA VAL A 270 -2.60 20.55 -27.89
C VAL A 270 -1.87 20.14 -29.17
N CYS A 271 -1.60 18.85 -29.36
CA CYS A 271 -0.94 18.36 -30.59
C CYS A 271 -1.80 18.56 -31.85
N LYS A 272 -3.12 18.72 -31.72
CA LYS A 272 -4.01 19.03 -32.85
C LYS A 272 -4.11 20.53 -33.13
N CYS A 273 -3.96 21.37 -32.11
CA CYS A 273 -4.12 22.81 -32.18
C CYS A 273 -3.40 23.45 -30.99
N GLY A 274 -2.28 24.12 -31.26
CA GLY A 274 -1.41 24.70 -30.23
C GLY A 274 -2.10 25.75 -29.36
N GLU A 275 -3.13 26.43 -29.88
CA GLU A 275 -3.96 27.37 -29.11
C GLU A 275 -4.68 26.71 -27.92
N ALA A 276 -4.91 25.40 -27.97
CA ALA A 276 -5.57 24.66 -26.90
C ALA A 276 -4.77 24.74 -25.57
N LEU A 277 -3.44 24.98 -25.63
CA LEU A 277 -2.58 25.12 -24.45
C LEU A 277 -3.08 26.20 -23.48
N ARG A 278 -3.70 27.27 -23.99
CA ARG A 278 -4.30 28.34 -23.18
C ARG A 278 -5.29 27.81 -22.15
N TYR A 279 -6.01 26.74 -22.49
CA TYR A 279 -7.08 26.16 -21.66
C TYR A 279 -6.59 25.06 -20.72
N VAL A 280 -5.34 24.61 -20.85
CA VAL A 280 -4.71 23.66 -19.93
C VAL A 280 -4.21 24.44 -18.70
N PRO A 281 -4.49 24.03 -17.45
CA PRO A 281 -3.98 24.70 -16.26
C PRO A 281 -2.45 24.79 -16.23
N MET A 282 -1.90 25.88 -15.69
CA MET A 282 -0.46 26.18 -15.72
C MET A 282 0.37 25.05 -15.09
N GLU A 283 -0.09 24.52 -13.96
CA GLU A 283 0.53 23.46 -13.17
C GLU A 283 0.53 22.09 -13.86
N MET A 284 -0.27 21.91 -14.91
CA MET A 284 -0.36 20.66 -15.68
C MET A 284 0.37 20.71 -17.02
N ARG A 285 0.95 21.86 -17.38
CA ARG A 285 1.69 22.04 -18.63
C ARG A 285 3.08 21.41 -18.49
N THR A 286 3.38 20.47 -19.38
CA THR A 286 4.71 19.86 -19.47
C THR A 286 5.53 20.54 -20.56
N GLU A 287 6.87 20.45 -20.47
CA GLU A 287 7.79 20.96 -21.49
C GLU A 287 7.41 20.46 -22.90
N ASN A 288 7.25 19.15 -23.07
CA ASN A 288 6.88 18.53 -24.35
C ASN A 288 5.54 19.04 -24.91
N MET A 289 4.53 19.23 -24.03
CA MET A 289 3.23 19.77 -24.43
C MET A 289 3.36 21.23 -24.88
N CYS A 290 4.14 22.03 -24.15
CA CYS A 290 4.41 23.43 -24.50
C CYS A 290 5.16 23.54 -25.83
N GLN A 291 6.19 22.72 -26.03
CA GLN A 291 6.96 22.70 -27.26
C GLN A 291 6.05 22.35 -28.45
N ALA A 292 5.27 21.26 -28.37
CA ALA A 292 4.34 20.87 -29.42
C ALA A 292 3.34 22.00 -29.76
N ALA A 293 2.86 22.74 -28.75
CA ALA A 293 1.95 23.85 -28.95
C ALA A 293 2.58 25.00 -29.76
N VAL A 294 3.82 25.39 -29.41
CA VAL A 294 4.53 26.51 -30.05
C VAL A 294 4.97 26.13 -31.47
N GLU A 295 5.30 24.87 -31.71
CA GLU A 295 5.65 24.38 -33.05
C GLU A 295 4.46 24.47 -34.03
N ASP A 296 3.24 24.22 -33.55
CA ASP A 296 1.99 24.37 -34.31
C ASP A 296 1.54 25.83 -34.42
N ASN A 297 1.48 26.56 -33.29
CA ASN A 297 1.13 27.97 -33.23
C ASN A 297 2.16 28.78 -32.40
N PRO A 298 2.97 29.64 -33.04
CA PRO A 298 3.96 30.50 -32.39
C PRO A 298 3.45 31.31 -31.20
N ASP A 299 2.23 31.84 -31.29
CA ASP A 299 1.63 32.67 -30.25
C ASP A 299 1.29 31.87 -28.98
N ALA A 300 1.29 30.53 -29.05
CA ALA A 300 1.13 29.69 -27.87
C ALA A 300 2.24 29.92 -26.83
N ILE A 301 3.38 30.54 -27.20
CA ILE A 301 4.46 30.92 -26.28
C ILE A 301 3.98 31.78 -25.10
N LEU A 302 2.90 32.56 -25.31
CA LEU A 302 2.25 33.38 -24.30
C LEU A 302 1.65 32.56 -23.15
N TYR A 303 1.34 31.29 -23.43
CA TYR A 303 0.76 30.35 -22.48
C TYR A 303 1.79 29.33 -21.97
N VAL A 304 3.07 29.46 -22.30
CA VAL A 304 4.11 28.59 -21.77
C VAL A 304 4.56 29.10 -20.39
N PRO A 305 4.68 28.22 -19.36
CA PRO A 305 5.28 28.58 -18.08
C PRO A 305 6.67 29.20 -18.24
N ASP A 306 7.03 30.18 -17.41
CA ASP A 306 8.29 30.93 -17.53
C ASP A 306 9.52 30.00 -17.49
N GLU A 307 9.42 28.91 -16.72
CA GLU A 307 10.46 27.87 -16.56
C GLU A 307 10.87 27.22 -17.89
N TYR A 308 9.94 27.03 -18.82
CA TYR A 308 10.21 26.38 -20.11
C TYR A 308 10.39 27.38 -21.25
N ARG A 309 9.97 28.63 -21.07
CA ARG A 309 9.85 29.60 -22.17
C ARG A 309 11.19 29.88 -22.85
N GLN A 310 12.25 30.13 -22.08
CA GLN A 310 13.57 30.46 -22.64
C GLN A 310 14.14 29.31 -23.46
N GLN A 311 14.12 28.10 -22.92
CA GLN A 311 14.63 26.90 -23.59
C GLN A 311 13.88 26.62 -24.89
N ILE A 312 12.54 26.76 -24.90
CA ILE A 312 11.74 26.57 -26.11
C ILE A 312 12.11 27.62 -27.19
N ILE A 313 12.34 28.88 -26.80
CA ILE A 313 12.77 29.94 -27.75
C ILE A 313 14.15 29.60 -28.34
N GLU A 314 15.10 29.15 -27.51
CA GLU A 314 16.44 28.75 -27.96
C GLU A 314 16.36 27.57 -28.94
N ASN A 315 15.58 26.53 -28.61
CA ASN A 315 15.35 25.38 -29.48
C ASN A 315 14.80 25.80 -30.85
N ILE A 316 13.91 26.79 -30.89
CA ILE A 316 13.36 27.32 -32.15
C ILE A 316 14.47 28.02 -32.96
N ARG A 317 15.34 28.82 -32.33
CA ARG A 317 16.45 29.53 -33.03
C ARG A 317 17.44 28.60 -33.71
N GLU A 318 17.62 27.39 -33.17
CA GLU A 318 18.52 26.39 -33.74
C GLU A 318 17.93 25.67 -34.97
N ARG A 319 16.62 25.79 -35.23
CA ARG A 319 15.97 25.14 -36.39
C ARG A 319 16.24 25.93 -37.67
N ASN A 320 16.50 25.24 -38.77
CA ASN A 320 16.78 25.91 -40.06
C ASN A 320 15.60 26.73 -40.63
N ASP A 321 14.38 26.55 -40.11
CA ASP A 321 13.16 27.20 -40.58
C ASP A 321 12.63 28.28 -39.62
N TRP A 322 13.38 28.67 -38.59
CA TRP A 322 12.95 29.65 -37.58
C TRP A 322 12.53 31.01 -38.16
N ILE A 323 13.09 31.39 -39.31
CA ILE A 323 12.81 32.65 -40.00
C ILE A 323 11.34 32.80 -40.41
N LYS A 324 10.60 31.69 -40.57
CA LYS A 324 9.16 31.73 -40.91
C LYS A 324 8.33 32.42 -39.82
N TYR A 325 8.78 32.34 -38.58
CA TYR A 325 8.11 32.91 -37.40
C TYR A 325 8.30 34.43 -37.24
N ILE A 326 9.16 35.05 -38.07
CA ILE A 326 9.37 36.51 -38.10
C ILE A 326 8.24 37.23 -38.86
N PHE A 327 7.57 36.54 -39.79
CA PHE A 327 6.61 37.15 -40.71
C PHE A 327 5.14 37.04 -40.27
N ASP A 328 4.87 36.44 -39.11
CA ASP A 328 3.51 36.15 -38.65
C ASP A 328 2.85 37.30 -37.85
N ASP A 329 3.46 38.49 -37.75
CA ASP A 329 2.99 39.66 -36.95
C ASP A 329 2.61 39.34 -35.48
N GLY A 330 2.98 38.15 -35.00
CA GLY A 330 2.66 37.62 -33.66
C GLY A 330 3.75 37.92 -32.62
N TYR A 331 3.57 37.46 -31.38
CA TYR A 331 4.49 37.79 -30.28
C TYR A 331 5.92 37.30 -30.51
N LEU A 332 6.10 36.15 -31.16
CA LEU A 332 7.42 35.65 -31.53
C LEU A 332 8.11 36.51 -32.60
N SER A 333 7.35 37.18 -33.48
CA SER A 333 7.93 38.10 -34.46
C SER A 333 8.61 39.28 -33.76
N ASP A 334 7.92 39.93 -32.81
CA ASP A 334 8.46 41.02 -31.99
C ASP A 334 9.69 40.60 -31.17
N LEU A 335 9.74 39.32 -30.77
CA LEU A 335 10.83 38.76 -29.97
C LEU A 335 12.07 38.40 -30.81
N PHE A 336 11.89 37.95 -32.06
CA PHE A 336 13.00 37.59 -32.96
C PHE A 336 13.55 38.76 -33.78
N ILE A 337 12.77 39.84 -33.95
CA ILE A 337 13.19 41.06 -34.65
C ILE A 337 14.06 41.97 -33.77
N LYS A 338 13.91 41.88 -32.43
CA LYS A 338 14.76 42.56 -31.44
C LYS A 338 16.03 41.77 -31.15
#